data_AF-A0A2V5NV32-F1
#
_entry.id   AF-A0A2V5NV32-F1
#
_cell.length_a   1.000
_cell.length_b   1.000
_cell.length_c   1.000
_cell.angle_alpha   90.00
_cell.angle_beta   90.00
_cell.angle_gamma   90.00
#
_symmetry.space_group_name_H-M   'P 1'
#
loop_
_entity.id
_entity.type
_entity.pdbx_description
1 polymer ?
#
loop_
_entity_poly.entity_id
_entity_poly.type
_entity_poly.pdbx_seq_one_letter_code
_entity_poly.pdbx_strand_id
1 'polypeptide(L)'
;SMLISFALICSCQKQDSAADQQLAQQKAELDAREKALDEREKEKALAEREKATPNIAKPPAPVQAGTPDSSQVRAERDRRLKQLPPEVHMLLPDPARVEDSKDEKDKRIQERLGERQRSRLEELQRMRSGASGPPPATFANPLAAPPAVEATSPPSLAASPAVEAASPTPSPTPQ
;
A
#
# COMPACT_ATOMS: atom_id res chain seq x y z
N SER A 1 32.84 13.23 -41.83
CA SER A 1 32.78 12.42 -40.60
C SER A 1 31.42 12.30 -39.91
N MET A 2 30.45 13.21 -40.09
CA MET A 2 29.26 13.28 -39.21
C MET A 2 28.42 12.00 -39.07
N LEU A 3 28.37 11.14 -40.11
CA LEU A 3 27.55 9.93 -40.11
C LEU A 3 27.95 8.90 -39.03
N ILE A 4 29.23 8.86 -38.64
CA ILE A 4 29.74 7.92 -37.62
C ILE A 4 29.18 8.27 -36.24
N SER A 5 29.12 9.55 -35.90
CA SER A 5 28.56 10.04 -34.63
C SER A 5 27.08 9.70 -34.48
N PHE A 6 26.30 9.81 -35.56
CA PHE A 6 24.87 9.51 -35.54
C PHE A 6 24.60 8.02 -35.32
N ALA A 7 25.36 7.14 -35.99
CA ALA A 7 25.24 5.69 -35.81
C ALA A 7 25.49 5.26 -34.36
N LEU A 8 26.50 5.83 -33.69
CA LEU A 8 26.80 5.54 -32.28
C LEU A 8 25.65 5.99 -31.35
N ILE A 9 25.13 7.21 -31.53
CA ILE A 9 24.04 7.75 -30.69
C ILE A 9 22.76 6.90 -30.84
N CYS A 10 22.42 6.49 -32.06
CA CYS A 10 21.28 5.60 -32.31
C CYS A 10 21.46 4.19 -31.75
N SER A 11 22.70 3.70 -31.60
CA SER A 11 22.97 2.41 -30.95
C SER A 11 22.70 2.46 -29.45
N CYS A 12 23.16 3.51 -28.75
CA CYS A 12 22.94 3.67 -27.30
C CYS A 12 21.45 3.67 -26.96
N GLN A 13 20.67 4.59 -27.55
CA GLN A 13 19.21 4.72 -27.30
C GLN A 13 18.44 3.40 -27.48
N LYS A 14 18.91 2.53 -28.40
CA LYS A 14 18.27 1.25 -28.70
C LYS A 14 18.68 0.12 -27.75
N GLN A 15 19.83 0.23 -27.08
CA GLN A 15 20.19 -0.66 -25.96
C GLN A 15 19.49 -0.23 -24.67
N ASP A 16 19.48 1.07 -24.36
CA ASP A 16 18.87 1.64 -23.16
C ASP A 16 17.38 1.24 -23.07
N SER A 17 16.63 1.45 -24.16
CA SER A 17 15.20 1.07 -24.25
C SER A 17 14.92 -0.42 -24.09
N ALA A 18 15.90 -1.31 -24.32
CA ALA A 18 15.75 -2.75 -24.11
C ALA A 18 16.06 -3.15 -22.65
N ALA A 19 17.08 -2.52 -22.04
CA ALA A 19 17.38 -2.70 -20.62
C ALA A 19 16.23 -2.18 -19.73
N ASP A 20 15.64 -1.03 -20.06
CA ASP A 20 14.50 -0.46 -19.34
C ASP A 20 13.26 -1.38 -19.37
N GLN A 21 12.98 -2.05 -20.50
CA GLN A 21 11.90 -3.04 -20.56
C GLN A 21 12.18 -4.25 -19.66
N GLN A 22 13.42 -4.75 -19.61
CA GLN A 22 13.79 -5.87 -18.73
C GLN A 22 13.70 -5.48 -17.25
N LEU A 23 14.10 -4.25 -16.89
CA LEU A 23 13.94 -3.72 -15.53
C LEU A 23 12.47 -3.53 -15.15
N ALA A 24 11.63 -3.02 -16.06
CA ALA A 24 10.19 -2.92 -15.84
C ALA A 24 9.54 -4.30 -15.63
N GLN A 25 9.94 -5.30 -16.42
CA GLN A 25 9.47 -6.68 -16.30
C GLN A 25 9.89 -7.32 -14.97
N GLN A 26 11.17 -7.24 -14.60
CA GLN A 26 11.66 -7.78 -13.32
C GLN A 26 11.00 -7.08 -12.12
N LYS A 27 10.78 -5.75 -12.21
CA LYS A 27 10.07 -5.01 -11.16
C LYS A 27 8.62 -5.47 -10.98
N ALA A 28 7.90 -5.70 -12.08
CA ALA A 28 6.54 -6.24 -12.03
C ALA A 28 6.50 -7.69 -11.46
N GLU A 29 7.51 -8.51 -11.76
CA GLU A 29 7.62 -9.85 -11.18
C GLU A 29 7.92 -9.81 -9.67
N LEU A 30 8.80 -8.90 -9.22
CA LEU A 30 9.10 -8.72 -7.80
C LEU A 30 7.91 -8.18 -7.01
N ASP A 31 7.17 -7.19 -7.56
CA ASP A 31 5.94 -6.66 -6.97
C ASP A 31 4.87 -7.76 -6.77
N ALA A 32 4.67 -8.60 -7.80
CA ALA A 32 3.76 -9.74 -7.71
C ALA A 32 4.21 -10.79 -6.68
N ARG A 33 5.53 -11.05 -6.56
CA ARG A 33 6.11 -11.95 -5.55
C ARG A 33 5.98 -11.38 -4.13
N GLU A 34 6.21 -10.08 -3.95
CA GLU A 34 6.06 -9.38 -2.66
C GLU A 34 4.60 -9.44 -2.19
N LYS A 35 3.65 -9.12 -3.06
CA LYS A 35 2.21 -9.20 -2.76
C LYS A 35 1.77 -10.62 -2.37
N ALA A 36 2.27 -11.64 -3.07
CA ALA A 36 1.98 -13.05 -2.74
C ALA A 36 2.58 -13.50 -1.39
N LEU A 37 3.68 -12.89 -0.95
CA LEU A 37 4.24 -13.12 0.39
C LEU A 37 3.45 -12.40 1.48
N ASP A 38 3.05 -11.14 1.25
CA ASP A 38 2.20 -10.34 2.15
C ASP A 38 0.82 -11.00 2.37
N GLU A 39 0.18 -11.51 1.31
CA GLU A 39 -1.07 -12.29 1.42
C GLU A 39 -0.88 -13.57 2.26
N ARG A 40 0.24 -14.27 2.09
CA ARG A 40 0.59 -15.48 2.88
C ARG A 40 0.98 -15.17 4.32
N GLU A 41 1.58 -14.01 4.60
CA GLU A 41 1.85 -13.55 5.96
C GLU A 41 0.56 -13.19 6.69
N LYS A 42 -0.38 -12.53 6.00
CA LYS A 42 -1.73 -12.26 6.50
C LYS A 42 -2.51 -13.54 6.79
N GLU A 43 -2.45 -14.54 5.90
CA GLU A 43 -3.03 -15.88 6.14
C GLU A 43 -2.43 -16.52 7.40
N LYS A 44 -1.09 -16.51 7.53
CA LYS A 44 -0.41 -17.01 8.74
C LYS A 44 -0.85 -16.28 10.01
N ALA A 45 -0.92 -14.96 10.00
CA ALA A 45 -1.32 -14.17 11.16
C ALA A 45 -2.78 -14.45 11.57
N LEU A 46 -3.67 -14.69 10.61
CA LEU A 46 -5.05 -15.13 10.87
C LEU A 46 -5.08 -16.56 11.43
N ALA A 47 -4.33 -17.50 10.87
CA ALA A 47 -4.26 -18.88 11.34
C ALA A 47 -3.58 -19.03 12.72
N GLU A 48 -2.60 -18.18 13.05
CA GLU A 48 -2.01 -18.09 14.39
C GLU A 48 -3.01 -17.53 15.39
N ARG A 49 -3.72 -16.44 15.02
CA ARG A 49 -4.81 -15.89 15.84
C ARG A 49 -5.89 -16.94 16.10
N GLU A 50 -6.34 -17.68 15.08
CA GLU A 50 -7.34 -18.74 15.23
C GLU A 50 -6.86 -19.86 16.17
N LYS A 51 -5.61 -20.34 16.00
CA LYS A 51 -4.98 -21.31 16.90
C LYS A 51 -4.75 -20.80 18.32
N ALA A 52 -4.69 -19.48 18.51
CA ALA A 52 -4.68 -18.84 19.83
C ALA A 52 -6.09 -18.60 20.41
N THR A 53 -7.18 -18.88 19.68
CA THR A 53 -8.57 -18.65 20.12
C THR A 53 -9.34 -19.86 20.73
N PRO A 54 -8.82 -21.08 20.95
CA PRO A 54 -9.62 -22.23 21.43
C PRO A 54 -10.03 -22.16 22.92
N ASN A 55 -10.11 -20.97 23.52
CA ASN A 55 -10.56 -20.75 24.90
C ASN A 55 -11.43 -19.49 25.11
N ILE A 56 -11.86 -18.79 24.05
CA ILE A 56 -12.69 -17.57 24.17
C ILE A 56 -14.16 -17.81 23.79
N ALA A 57 -14.48 -18.93 23.13
CA ALA A 57 -15.83 -19.30 22.68
C ALA A 57 -16.77 -19.83 23.80
N LYS A 58 -16.54 -19.48 25.06
CA LYS A 58 -17.47 -19.70 26.16
C LYS A 58 -17.40 -18.52 27.12
N PRO A 59 -18.44 -17.66 27.22
CA PRO A 59 -18.44 -16.59 28.20
C PRO A 59 -18.46 -17.21 29.59
N PRO A 60 -17.48 -16.92 30.47
CA PRO A 60 -17.68 -17.15 31.89
C PRO A 60 -18.83 -16.25 32.37
N ALA A 61 -19.53 -16.67 33.42
CA ALA A 61 -20.36 -15.75 34.20
C ALA A 61 -19.51 -14.54 34.65
N PRO A 62 -20.09 -13.35 34.88
CA PRO A 62 -19.34 -12.10 35.06
C PRO A 62 -18.54 -12.03 36.38
N VAL A 63 -17.47 -12.81 36.45
CA VAL A 63 -16.36 -12.63 37.38
C VAL A 63 -15.61 -11.38 36.94
N GLN A 64 -15.41 -10.46 37.88
CA GLN A 64 -14.77 -9.17 37.60
C GLN A 64 -13.27 -9.34 37.37
N ALA A 65 -12.90 -9.80 36.17
CA ALA A 65 -11.55 -9.67 35.64
C ALA A 65 -11.27 -8.20 35.31
N GLY A 66 -11.20 -7.36 36.35
CA GLY A 66 -10.64 -6.02 36.23
C GLY A 66 -9.26 -6.13 35.61
N THR A 67 -8.99 -5.34 34.57
CA THR A 67 -7.68 -5.33 33.90
C THR A 67 -6.60 -5.10 34.95
N PRO A 68 -5.69 -6.06 35.20
CA PRO A 68 -4.70 -5.93 36.26
C PRO A 68 -3.85 -4.70 35.94
N ASP A 69 -3.65 -3.85 36.95
CA ASP A 69 -3.00 -2.56 36.73
C ASP A 69 -1.59 -2.78 36.15
N SER A 70 -1.18 -1.91 35.22
CA SER A 70 0.13 -1.98 34.59
C SER A 70 1.27 -1.93 35.62
N SER A 71 1.06 -1.21 36.74
CA SER A 71 1.99 -1.23 37.88
C SER A 71 2.05 -2.61 38.56
N GLN A 72 0.91 -3.28 38.73
CA GLN A 72 0.80 -4.61 39.34
C GLN A 72 1.43 -5.69 38.46
N VAL A 73 1.19 -5.65 37.15
CA VAL A 73 1.80 -6.58 36.18
C VAL A 73 3.32 -6.39 36.12
N ARG A 74 3.81 -5.15 36.15
CA ARG A 74 5.26 -4.88 36.23
C ARG A 74 5.86 -5.38 37.55
N ALA A 75 5.20 -5.14 38.69
CA ALA A 75 5.64 -5.61 40.00
C ALA A 75 5.63 -7.14 40.14
N GLU A 76 4.67 -7.83 39.52
CA GLU A 76 4.64 -9.30 39.49
C GLU A 76 5.76 -9.86 38.60
N ARG A 77 5.96 -9.29 37.40
CA ARG A 77 7.07 -9.65 36.51
C ARG A 77 8.41 -9.50 37.24
N ASP A 78 8.65 -8.39 37.93
CA ASP A 78 9.90 -8.14 38.66
C ASP A 78 10.10 -9.11 39.83
N ARG A 79 9.03 -9.53 40.51
CA ARG A 79 9.09 -10.60 41.53
C ARG A 79 9.49 -11.94 40.92
N ARG A 80 8.91 -12.30 39.77
CA ARG A 80 9.26 -13.53 39.03
C ARG A 80 10.70 -13.47 38.51
N LEU A 81 11.15 -12.33 37.99
CA LEU A 81 12.53 -12.10 37.54
C LEU A 81 13.54 -12.33 38.66
N LYS A 82 13.25 -11.86 39.88
CA LYS A 82 14.10 -12.06 41.07
C LYS A 82 14.09 -13.49 41.63
N GLN A 83 13.32 -14.40 41.04
CA GLN A 83 13.24 -15.82 41.40
C GLN A 83 13.81 -16.73 40.28
N LEU A 84 14.39 -16.17 39.22
CA LEU A 84 14.98 -16.96 38.14
C LEU A 84 16.36 -17.52 38.55
N PRO A 85 16.76 -18.70 38.03
CA PRO A 85 18.12 -19.20 38.18
C PRO A 85 19.18 -18.26 37.58
N PRO A 86 20.39 -18.14 38.15
CA PRO A 86 21.43 -17.22 37.67
C PRO A 86 21.81 -17.39 36.20
N GLU A 87 21.72 -18.61 35.66
CA GLU A 87 21.98 -18.94 34.27
C GLU A 87 21.00 -18.22 33.33
N VAL A 88 19.76 -18.02 33.77
CA VAL A 88 18.72 -17.30 33.01
C VAL A 88 18.96 -15.78 33.07
N HIS A 89 19.45 -15.25 34.20
CA HIS A 89 19.80 -13.82 34.33
C HIS A 89 20.85 -13.39 33.30
N MET A 90 21.81 -14.25 32.95
CA MET A 90 22.82 -13.96 31.91
C MET A 90 22.25 -13.89 30.48
N LEU A 91 21.04 -14.42 30.24
CA LEU A 91 20.35 -14.39 28.95
C LEU A 91 19.36 -13.22 28.83
N LEU A 92 19.09 -12.49 29.91
CA LEU A 92 18.24 -11.30 29.86
C LEU A 92 19.03 -10.09 29.33
N PRO A 93 18.45 -9.25 28.46
CA PRO A 93 19.02 -7.95 28.13
C PRO A 93 19.21 -7.09 29.37
N ASP A 94 20.37 -6.43 29.46
CA ASP A 94 20.70 -5.47 30.52
C ASP A 94 19.59 -4.40 30.64
N PRO A 95 18.93 -4.27 31.81
CA PRO A 95 17.79 -3.36 31.97
C PRO A 95 18.15 -1.89 31.75
N ALA A 96 19.40 -1.47 31.95
CA ALA A 96 19.82 -0.09 31.65
C ALA A 96 19.66 0.20 30.14
N ARG A 97 20.24 -0.68 29.31
CA ARG A 97 20.19 -0.59 27.85
C ARG A 97 18.77 -0.68 27.28
N VAL A 98 17.84 -1.30 28.00
CA VAL A 98 16.43 -1.42 27.59
C VAL A 98 15.67 -0.11 27.82
N GLU A 99 15.88 0.57 28.95
CA GLU A 99 15.25 1.88 29.20
C GLU A 99 15.90 2.97 28.32
N ASP A 100 17.23 2.96 28.12
CA ASP A 100 17.92 3.88 27.17
C ASP A 100 17.29 3.83 25.76
N SER A 101 17.11 2.62 25.22
CA SER A 101 16.51 2.38 23.90
C SER A 101 15.02 2.76 23.85
N LYS A 102 14.33 2.69 24.99
CA LYS A 102 12.93 3.11 25.11
C LYS A 102 12.81 4.63 25.04
N ASP A 103 13.66 5.35 25.76
CA ASP A 103 13.63 6.81 25.81
C ASP A 103 14.06 7.43 24.46
N GLU A 104 15.01 6.81 23.74
CA GLU A 104 15.30 7.17 22.34
C GLU A 104 14.08 6.97 21.43
N LYS A 105 13.38 5.83 21.57
CA LYS A 105 12.21 5.47 20.76
C LYS A 105 11.04 6.42 21.03
N ASP A 106 10.77 6.76 22.29
CA ASP A 106 9.70 7.67 22.68
C ASP A 106 9.99 9.11 22.23
N LYS A 107 11.26 9.56 22.33
CA LYS A 107 11.71 10.83 21.72
C LYS A 107 11.43 10.86 20.21
N ARG A 108 11.75 9.79 19.48
CA ARG A 108 11.48 9.65 18.02
C ARG A 108 9.98 9.51 17.68
N ILE A 109 9.13 9.16 18.64
CA ILE A 109 7.67 9.20 18.49
C ILE A 109 7.16 10.64 18.71
N GLN A 110 7.63 11.31 19.77
CA GLN A 110 7.28 12.69 20.10
C GLN A 110 7.68 13.68 19.00
N GLU A 111 8.87 13.51 18.41
CA GLU A 111 9.36 14.30 17.28
C GLU A 111 8.41 14.21 16.06
N ARG A 112 8.08 13.00 15.62
CA ARG A 112 7.15 12.75 14.50
C ARG A 112 5.73 13.24 14.76
N LEU A 113 5.27 13.22 16.02
CA LEU A 113 4.01 13.83 16.41
C LEU A 113 4.07 15.37 16.28
N GLY A 114 5.16 15.99 16.71
CA GLY A 114 5.41 17.42 16.53
C GLY A 114 5.52 17.84 15.05
N GLU A 115 6.21 17.05 14.22
CA GLU A 115 6.26 17.25 12.76
C GLU A 115 4.87 17.19 12.14
N ARG A 116 4.10 16.14 12.45
CA ARG A 116 2.72 15.98 11.95
C ARG A 116 1.81 17.13 12.38
N GLN A 117 1.99 17.67 13.59
CA GLN A 117 1.25 18.86 14.04
C GLN A 117 1.65 20.12 13.27
N ARG A 118 2.95 20.37 13.06
CA ARG A 118 3.45 21.51 12.27
C ARG A 118 2.96 21.44 10.82
N SER A 119 3.14 20.30 10.16
CA SER A 119 2.73 20.06 8.77
C SER A 119 1.22 20.24 8.58
N ARG A 120 0.38 19.79 9.53
CA ARG A 120 -1.07 19.98 9.48
C ARG A 120 -1.49 21.45 9.62
N LEU A 121 -0.77 22.25 10.42
CA LEU A 121 -1.02 23.70 10.53
C LEU A 121 -0.60 24.44 9.25
N GLU A 122 0.53 24.05 8.66
CA GLU A 122 1.01 24.58 7.38
C GLU A 122 0.04 24.23 6.23
N GLU A 123 -0.48 23.00 6.18
CA GLU A 123 -1.50 22.56 5.22
C GLU A 123 -2.80 23.38 5.34
N LEU A 124 -3.29 23.60 6.56
CA LEU A 124 -4.45 24.46 6.83
C LEU A 124 -4.20 25.91 6.38
N GLN A 125 -3.00 26.46 6.63
CA GLN A 125 -2.61 27.78 6.15
C GLN A 125 -2.53 27.83 4.61
N ARG A 126 -2.00 26.79 3.98
CA ARG A 126 -1.88 26.67 2.52
C ARG A 126 -3.24 26.60 1.84
N MET A 127 -4.20 25.86 2.39
CA MET A 127 -5.59 25.86 1.93
C MET A 127 -6.24 27.23 2.12
N ARG A 128 -6.04 27.88 3.27
CA ARG A 128 -6.59 29.22 3.55
C ARG A 128 -6.07 30.30 2.59
N SER A 129 -4.80 30.25 2.22
CA SER A 129 -4.20 31.19 1.26
C SER A 129 -4.45 30.80 -0.21
N GLY A 130 -4.59 29.50 -0.50
CA GLY A 130 -4.84 28.99 -1.85
C GLY A 130 -6.28 29.14 -2.35
N ALA A 131 -7.26 29.29 -1.46
CA ALA A 131 -8.68 29.45 -1.80
C ALA A 131 -9.06 30.82 -2.42
N SER A 132 -8.07 31.68 -2.71
CA SER A 132 -8.27 33.04 -3.25
C SER A 132 -7.91 33.15 -4.73
N GLY A 133 -8.49 32.29 -5.57
CA GLY A 133 -8.39 32.39 -7.02
C GLY A 133 -9.71 31.95 -7.67
N PRO A 134 -10.39 32.81 -8.46
CA PRO A 134 -11.51 32.35 -9.28
C PRO A 134 -10.99 31.34 -10.31
N PRO A 135 -11.80 30.33 -10.71
CA PRO A 135 -11.42 29.46 -11.81
C PRO A 135 -11.23 30.32 -13.07
N PRO A 136 -10.22 30.04 -13.93
CA PRO A 136 -10.07 30.73 -15.19
C PRO A 136 -11.27 30.38 -16.08
N ALA A 137 -12.26 31.26 -16.12
CA ALA A 137 -13.38 31.16 -17.02
C ALA A 137 -12.84 31.32 -18.45
N THR A 138 -12.68 30.20 -19.16
CA THR A 138 -12.32 30.18 -20.58
C THR A 138 -13.51 30.71 -21.38
N PHE A 139 -13.65 32.04 -21.42
CA PHE A 139 -14.62 32.74 -22.24
C PHE A 139 -14.34 32.46 -23.73
N ALA A 140 -15.06 31.50 -24.29
CA ALA A 140 -15.15 31.32 -25.73
C ALA A 140 -15.85 32.55 -26.32
N ASN A 141 -15.07 33.47 -26.90
CA ASN A 141 -15.59 34.67 -27.52
C ASN A 141 -16.17 34.35 -28.92
N PRO A 142 -17.23 35.04 -29.39
CA PRO A 142 -18.08 34.55 -30.47
C PRO A 142 -17.71 35.09 -31.87
N LEU A 143 -18.57 34.71 -32.83
CA LEU A 143 -18.93 35.48 -34.03
C LEU A 143 -18.14 35.24 -35.33
N ALA A 144 -18.49 34.16 -36.02
CA ALA A 144 -18.58 34.10 -37.49
C ALA A 144 -19.91 33.39 -37.86
N ALA A 145 -20.60 33.82 -38.91
CA ALA A 145 -22.00 33.46 -39.20
C ALA A 145 -22.19 32.42 -40.34
N PRO A 146 -23.33 31.70 -40.40
CA PRO A 146 -23.61 30.63 -41.37
C PRO A 146 -24.40 31.15 -42.61
N PRO A 147 -24.78 30.31 -43.61
CA PRO A 147 -25.88 29.32 -43.54
C PRO A 147 -25.42 27.92 -44.05
N ALA A 148 -26.20 26.90 -44.46
CA ALA A 148 -27.65 26.70 -44.72
C ALA A 148 -28.03 25.19 -44.60
N VAL A 149 -29.34 24.87 -44.74
CA VAL A 149 -30.01 23.55 -44.92
C VAL A 149 -29.74 22.44 -43.86
N GLU A 150 -30.69 21.83 -43.15
CA GLU A 150 -32.16 21.61 -43.25
C GLU A 150 -32.62 20.41 -44.11
N ALA A 151 -32.80 19.24 -43.46
CA ALA A 151 -33.74 18.15 -43.78
C ALA A 151 -33.75 17.12 -42.60
N THR A 152 -34.67 17.21 -41.64
CA THR A 152 -35.94 16.45 -41.51
C THR A 152 -35.88 14.92 -41.27
N SER A 153 -36.43 14.52 -40.11
CA SER A 153 -37.13 13.26 -39.78
C SER A 153 -36.37 11.95 -39.48
N PRO A 154 -36.55 11.35 -38.27
CA PRO A 154 -36.36 9.91 -37.99
C PRO A 154 -37.66 9.12 -38.29
N PRO A 155 -37.62 7.76 -38.32
CA PRO A 155 -38.12 7.01 -37.17
C PRO A 155 -37.43 5.65 -36.89
N SER A 156 -37.88 4.99 -35.83
CA SER A 156 -37.46 3.68 -35.29
C SER A 156 -37.50 2.49 -36.26
N LEU A 157 -36.65 1.48 -36.03
CA LEU A 157 -37.08 0.15 -35.59
C LEU A 157 -35.89 -0.73 -35.13
N ALA A 158 -36.19 -1.87 -34.50
CA ALA A 158 -35.21 -2.75 -33.86
C ALA A 158 -34.79 -3.94 -34.75
N ALA A 159 -33.53 -4.36 -34.65
CA ALA A 159 -33.07 -5.69 -35.05
C ALA A 159 -31.77 -6.07 -34.32
N SER A 160 -31.82 -7.18 -33.56
CA SER A 160 -30.63 -7.98 -33.25
C SER A 160 -30.55 -9.13 -34.26
N PRO A 161 -29.35 -9.59 -34.60
CA PRO A 161 -29.16 -11.02 -34.80
C PRO A 161 -27.98 -11.56 -33.98
N ALA A 162 -28.12 -12.80 -33.50
CA ALA A 162 -27.02 -13.58 -32.96
C ALA A 162 -26.21 -14.22 -34.11
N VAL A 163 -24.97 -14.61 -33.81
CA VAL A 163 -24.21 -15.62 -34.59
C VAL A 163 -23.65 -16.66 -33.63
N GLU A 164 -23.66 -17.91 -34.06
CA GLU A 164 -23.50 -19.09 -33.21
C GLU A 164 -22.19 -19.85 -33.49
N ALA A 165 -21.83 -20.72 -32.54
CA ALA A 165 -20.68 -21.61 -32.42
C ALA A 165 -19.87 -22.04 -33.68
N ALA A 166 -18.55 -22.15 -33.48
CA ALA A 166 -17.73 -23.23 -34.04
C ALA A 166 -16.46 -23.53 -33.19
N SER A 167 -16.47 -24.71 -32.54
CA SER A 167 -15.35 -25.47 -31.95
C SER A 167 -15.50 -26.94 -32.44
N PRO A 168 -14.58 -27.91 -32.22
CA PRO A 168 -13.30 -27.93 -31.47
C PRO A 168 -12.08 -28.03 -32.44
N THR A 169 -10.96 -28.80 -32.35
CA THR A 169 -10.53 -30.01 -31.60
C THR A 169 -8.98 -30.10 -31.56
N PRO A 170 -8.33 -30.62 -30.48
CA PRO A 170 -6.86 -30.76 -30.41
C PRO A 170 -6.32 -32.07 -31.00
N SER A 171 -4.99 -32.26 -31.02
CA SER A 171 -4.33 -33.57 -31.22
C SER A 171 -2.96 -33.64 -30.52
N PRO A 172 -2.40 -34.84 -30.20
CA PRO A 172 -1.41 -34.99 -29.14
C PRO A 172 0.01 -35.44 -29.57
N THR A 173 0.92 -35.44 -28.60
CA THR A 173 2.34 -35.86 -28.66
C THR A 173 2.54 -37.39 -28.81
N PRO A 174 3.52 -37.85 -29.61
CA PRO A 174 4.08 -39.20 -29.52
C PRO A 174 5.31 -39.27 -28.59
N GLN A 175 5.66 -40.49 -28.13
CA GLN A 175 6.99 -40.80 -27.56
C GLN A 175 8.00 -41.10 -28.69
#